data_AF-A0A829M9F8-F1
#
_entry.id   AF-A0A829M9F8-F1
#
_cell.length_a   1.000
_cell.length_b   1.000
_cell.length_c   1.000
_cell.angle_alpha   90.00
_cell.angle_beta   90.00
_cell.angle_gamma   90.00
#
_symmetry.space_group_name_H-M   'P 1'
#
loop_
_entity.id
_entity.type
_entity.pdbx_description
1 polymer ?
#
loop_
_entity_poly.entity_id
_entity_poly.type
_entity_poly.pdbx_seq_one_letter_code
_entity_poly.pdbx_strand_id
1 'polypeptide(L)'
;MRKATDASRAAYVELLEKLESTLADVPNAVLRRKQARQAARSVLPNATETRIVVTGNYRAWRHFIAMRASEHADVEIRRLAIACLRQLADLAPSIFGDFDIATLADGTEVAISHWSTRDRTEGYNRGIQHSR
;
A
#
# COMPACT_ATOMS: atom_id res chain seq x y z
N MET A 1 12.11 -15.32 9.08
CA MET A 1 11.25 -14.19 9.50
C MET A 1 10.80 -14.27 10.95
N ARG A 2 10.13 -15.34 11.40
CA ARG A 2 9.61 -15.47 12.78
C ARG A 2 10.60 -15.05 13.89
N LYS A 3 11.82 -15.59 13.88
CA LYS A 3 12.87 -15.22 14.86
C LYS A 3 13.16 -13.71 14.91
N ALA A 4 13.16 -13.03 13.76
CA ALA A 4 13.38 -11.59 13.70
C ALA A 4 12.18 -10.81 14.25
N THR A 5 10.96 -11.21 13.90
CA THR A 5 9.72 -10.63 14.44
C THR A 5 9.63 -10.81 15.96
N ASP A 6 9.98 -11.98 16.46
CA ASP A 6 9.99 -12.29 17.90
C ASP A 6 11.01 -11.42 18.65
N ALA A 7 12.20 -11.23 18.07
CA ALA A 7 13.23 -10.36 18.63
C ALA A 7 12.78 -8.90 18.68
N SER A 8 12.18 -8.37 17.60
CA SER A 8 11.60 -7.01 17.59
C SER A 8 10.48 -6.87 18.62
N ARG A 9 9.65 -7.90 18.81
CA ARG A 9 8.59 -7.91 19.81
C ARG A 9 9.16 -7.89 21.24
N ALA A 10 10.19 -8.69 21.51
CA ALA A 10 10.86 -8.69 22.82
C ALA A 10 11.46 -7.32 23.14
N ALA A 11 12.18 -6.72 22.18
CA ALA A 11 12.75 -5.38 22.33
C ALA A 11 11.67 -4.31 22.54
N TYR A 12 10.52 -4.41 21.86
CA TYR A 12 9.38 -3.52 22.05
C TYR A 12 8.84 -3.57 23.48
N VAL A 13 8.66 -4.78 24.05
CA VAL A 13 8.16 -4.96 25.43
C VAL A 13 9.15 -4.37 26.43
N GLU A 14 10.44 -4.68 26.30
CA GLU A 14 11.48 -4.17 27.18
C GLU A 14 11.55 -2.63 27.18
N LEU A 15 11.49 -2.02 25.99
CA LEU A 15 11.48 -0.56 25.86
C LEU A 15 10.23 0.06 26.47
N LEU A 16 9.07 -0.55 26.25
CA LEU A 16 7.80 -0.05 26.78
C LEU A 16 7.81 -0.03 28.31
N GLU A 17 8.25 -1.12 28.96
CA GLU A 17 8.35 -1.21 30.41
C GLU A 17 9.30 -0.14 30.99
N LYS A 18 10.48 0.02 30.38
CA LYS A 18 11.44 1.06 30.78
C LYS A 18 10.84 2.47 30.62
N LEU A 19 10.20 2.76 29.48
CA LEU A 19 9.60 4.06 29.21
C LEU A 19 8.43 4.37 30.16
N GLU A 20 7.61 3.38 30.52
CA GLU A 20 6.53 3.56 31.49
C GLU A 20 7.07 3.90 32.89
N SER A 21 8.21 3.33 33.29
CA SER A 21 8.90 3.68 34.54
C SER A 21 9.49 5.09 34.51
N THR A 22 10.13 5.48 33.40
CA THR A 22 10.76 6.81 33.26
C THR A 22 9.74 7.93 33.20
N LEU A 23 8.55 7.66 32.65
CA LEU A 23 7.46 8.64 32.52
C LEU A 23 6.50 8.64 33.71
N ALA A 24 6.87 8.03 34.85
CA ALA A 24 6.02 7.94 36.05
C ALA A 24 5.54 9.32 36.54
N ASP A 25 6.37 10.36 36.40
CA ASP A 25 6.09 11.72 36.85
C ASP A 25 5.09 12.48 35.97
N VAL A 26 4.75 11.97 34.78
CA VAL A 26 3.75 12.59 33.89
C VAL A 26 2.37 12.43 34.52
N PRO A 27 1.66 13.50 34.95
CA PRO A 27 0.42 13.36 35.74
C PRO A 27 -0.73 12.71 34.96
N ASN A 28 -0.78 12.96 33.64
CA ASN A 28 -1.83 12.43 32.78
C ASN A 28 -1.49 11.01 32.30
N ALA A 29 -2.18 10.01 32.85
CA ALA A 29 -2.00 8.60 32.50
C ALA A 29 -2.22 8.29 31.01
N VAL A 30 -3.13 9.01 30.33
CA VAL A 30 -3.37 8.84 28.88
C VAL A 30 -2.17 9.36 28.09
N LEU A 31 -1.66 10.53 28.45
CA LEU A 31 -0.51 11.14 27.80
C LEU A 31 0.75 10.27 28.01
N ARG A 32 0.96 9.78 29.24
CA ARG A 32 2.06 8.87 29.59
C ARG A 32 2.09 7.62 28.71
N ARG A 33 0.97 6.90 28.64
CA ARG A 33 0.85 5.69 27.80
C ARG A 33 1.05 5.99 26.32
N LYS A 34 0.55 7.13 25.84
CA LYS A 34 0.72 7.55 24.43
C LYS A 34 2.19 7.79 24.10
N GLN A 35 2.90 8.55 24.94
CA GLN A 35 4.32 8.85 24.75
C GLN A 35 5.18 7.59 24.78
N ALA A 36 4.98 6.72 25.78
CA ALA A 36 5.73 5.46 25.90
C ALA A 36 5.54 4.58 24.66
N ARG A 37 4.30 4.37 24.20
CA ARG A 37 4.02 3.55 23.00
C ARG A 37 4.56 4.17 21.71
N GLN A 38 4.53 5.49 21.58
CA GLN A 38 5.05 6.19 20.40
C GLN A 38 6.58 6.08 20.27
N ALA A 39 7.30 6.08 21.39
CA ALA A 39 8.73 5.85 21.39
C ALA A 39 9.05 4.35 21.20
N ALA A 40 8.36 3.45 21.90
CA ALA A 40 8.58 2.01 21.81
C ALA A 40 8.33 1.45 20.39
N ARG A 41 7.35 1.97 19.64
CA ARG A 41 7.06 1.48 18.28
C ARG A 41 8.20 1.70 17.26
N SER A 42 9.24 2.47 17.59
CA SER A 42 10.41 2.70 16.73
C SER A 42 11.19 1.43 16.37
N VAL A 43 11.08 0.37 17.19
CA VAL A 43 11.76 -0.92 16.94
C VAL A 43 10.88 -1.94 16.21
N LEU A 44 9.62 -1.60 15.92
CA LEU A 44 8.72 -2.50 15.19
C LEU A 44 9.11 -2.55 13.71
N PRO A 45 9.10 -3.75 13.08
CA PRO A 45 9.46 -3.90 11.69
C PRO A 45 8.37 -3.34 10.76
N ASN A 46 8.74 -3.01 9.53
CA ASN A 46 7.78 -2.57 8.49
C ASN A 46 6.68 -3.60 8.20
N ALA A 47 6.94 -4.89 8.46
CA ALA A 47 5.97 -5.98 8.33
C ALA A 47 4.90 -6.01 9.44
N THR A 48 4.86 -5.01 10.32
CA THR A 48 3.82 -4.90 11.35
C THR A 48 2.46 -4.68 10.69
N GLU A 49 1.52 -5.59 10.92
CA GLU A 49 0.16 -5.47 10.38
C GLU A 49 -0.46 -4.14 10.78
N THR A 50 -1.01 -3.43 9.79
CA THR A 50 -1.77 -2.20 10.00
C THR A 50 -3.15 -2.34 9.37
N ARG A 51 -4.18 -1.88 10.07
CA ARG A 51 -5.55 -1.84 9.57
C ARG A 51 -5.92 -0.41 9.24
N ILE A 52 -6.46 -0.19 8.05
CA ILE A 52 -6.85 1.13 7.55
C ILE A 52 -8.24 1.07 6.91
N VAL A 53 -8.98 2.17 7.02
CA VAL A 53 -10.21 2.40 6.25
C VAL A 53 -9.88 3.40 5.16
N VAL A 54 -10.15 3.04 3.91
CA VAL A 54 -9.88 3.88 2.74
C VAL A 54 -11.19 4.20 2.05
N THR A 55 -11.43 5.49 1.79
CA THR A 55 -12.57 5.98 1.03
C THR A 55 -12.06 6.83 -0.13
N GLY A 56 -12.71 6.72 -1.29
CA GLY A 56 -12.35 7.48 -2.48
C GLY A 56 -13.47 7.46 -3.49
N ASN A 57 -13.57 8.52 -4.30
CA ASN A 57 -14.46 8.53 -5.46
C ASN A 57 -13.89 7.61 -6.57
N TYR A 58 -14.70 7.31 -7.59
CA TYR A 58 -14.27 6.39 -8.65
C TYR A 58 -13.03 6.86 -9.41
N ARG A 59 -12.86 8.18 -9.62
CA ARG A 59 -11.67 8.72 -10.27
C ARG A 59 -10.39 8.45 -9.48
N ALA A 60 -10.44 8.63 -8.15
CA ALA A 60 -9.33 8.33 -7.27
C ALA A 60 -8.98 6.84 -7.28
N TRP A 61 -9.99 5.97 -7.27
CA TRP A 61 -9.79 4.52 -7.38
C TRP A 61 -9.17 4.11 -8.71
N ARG A 62 -9.66 4.63 -9.84
CA ARG A 62 -9.07 4.37 -11.17
C ARG A 62 -7.60 4.78 -11.22
N HIS A 63 -7.27 5.96 -10.70
CA HIS A 63 -5.88 6.42 -10.64
C HIS A 63 -5.02 5.53 -9.73
N PHE A 64 -5.52 5.16 -8.55
CA PHE A 64 -4.84 4.26 -7.64
C PHE A 64 -4.54 2.91 -8.30
N ILE A 65 -5.53 2.31 -8.97
CA ILE A 65 -5.38 1.04 -9.68
C ILE A 65 -4.34 1.17 -10.80
N ALA A 66 -4.43 2.21 -11.64
CA ALA A 66 -3.48 2.42 -12.73
C ALA A 66 -2.03 2.57 -12.24
N MET A 67 -1.81 3.21 -11.08
CA MET A 67 -0.48 3.39 -10.52
C MET A 67 0.05 2.13 -9.79
N ARG A 68 -0.83 1.40 -9.09
CA ARG A 68 -0.44 0.34 -8.15
C ARG A 68 -0.62 -1.07 -8.67
N ALA A 69 -1.55 -1.31 -9.61
CA ALA A 69 -1.71 -2.60 -10.28
C ALA A 69 -0.73 -2.76 -11.47
N SER A 70 0.44 -2.11 -11.42
CA SER A 70 1.45 -2.15 -12.47
C SER A 70 2.62 -3.05 -12.09
N GLU A 71 3.34 -3.55 -13.09
CA GLU A 71 4.54 -4.39 -12.88
C GLU A 71 5.68 -3.65 -12.15
N HIS A 72 5.67 -2.31 -12.15
CA HIS A 72 6.66 -1.48 -11.47
C HIS A 72 6.32 -1.21 -10.00
N ALA A 73 5.10 -1.52 -9.56
CA ALA A 73 4.70 -1.34 -8.17
C ALA A 73 5.18 -2.50 -7.30
N ASP A 74 5.41 -2.24 -6.01
CA ASP A 74 5.70 -3.29 -5.03
C ASP A 74 4.60 -4.37 -5.04
N VAL A 75 5.00 -5.64 -4.89
CA VAL A 75 4.09 -6.80 -5.01
C VAL A 75 2.96 -6.74 -3.98
N GLU A 76 3.21 -6.26 -2.76
CA GLU A 76 2.19 -6.19 -1.71
C GLU A 76 1.08 -5.20 -2.07
N ILE A 77 1.45 -3.98 -2.49
CA ILE A 77 0.46 -2.96 -2.87
C ILE A 77 -0.22 -3.29 -4.20
N ARG A 78 0.47 -4.00 -5.10
CA ARG A 78 -0.11 -4.52 -6.34
C ARG A 78 -1.21 -5.52 -6.06
N ARG A 79 -0.96 -6.50 -5.18
CA ARG A 79 -1.97 -7.47 -4.75
C ARG A 79 -3.18 -6.77 -4.11
N LEU A 80 -2.95 -5.75 -3.28
CA LEU A 80 -4.03 -4.93 -2.73
C LEU A 80 -4.84 -4.23 -3.83
N ALA A 81 -4.17 -3.60 -4.79
CA ALA A 81 -4.83 -2.89 -5.89
C ALA A 81 -5.68 -3.82 -6.77
N ILE A 82 -5.19 -5.03 -7.07
CA ILE A 82 -5.95 -6.05 -7.81
C ILE A 82 -7.17 -6.52 -7.02
N ALA A 83 -7.02 -6.78 -5.72
CA ALA A 83 -8.15 -7.16 -4.87
C ALA A 83 -9.22 -6.07 -4.80
N CYS A 84 -8.82 -4.79 -4.73
CA CYS A 84 -9.75 -3.66 -4.81
C CYS A 84 -10.41 -3.56 -6.18
N LEU A 85 -9.66 -3.72 -7.27
CA LEU A 85 -10.20 -3.67 -8.64
C LEU A 85 -11.30 -4.71 -8.84
N ARG A 86 -11.10 -5.95 -8.39
CA ARG A 86 -12.12 -7.01 -8.48
C ARG A 86 -13.44 -6.58 -7.83
N GLN A 87 -13.37 -6.13 -6.57
CA GLN A 87 -14.56 -5.68 -5.84
C GLN A 87 -15.22 -4.45 -6.50
N LEU A 88 -14.42 -3.51 -7.01
CA LEU A 88 -14.93 -2.32 -7.68
C LEU A 88 -15.54 -2.62 -9.05
N ALA A 89 -14.99 -3.57 -9.79
CA ALA A 89 -15.53 -4.04 -11.06
C ALA A 89 -16.86 -4.76 -10.88
N ASP A 90 -17.01 -5.54 -9.79
CA ASP A 90 -18.27 -6.17 -9.43
C ASP A 90 -19.35 -5.12 -9.07
N LEU A 91 -18.97 -4.07 -8.32
CA LEU A 91 -19.90 -3.02 -7.88
C LEU A 91 -20.24 -1.99 -8.97
N ALA A 92 -19.30 -1.65 -9.84
CA ALA A 92 -19.46 -0.65 -10.88
C ALA A 92 -18.79 -1.08 -12.21
N PRO A 93 -19.36 -2.08 -12.92
CA PRO A 93 -18.75 -2.65 -14.12
C PRO A 93 -18.54 -1.62 -15.24
N SER A 94 -19.45 -0.67 -15.40
CA SER A 94 -19.35 0.38 -16.43
C SER A 94 -18.18 1.35 -16.19
N ILE A 95 -17.65 1.41 -14.97
CA ILE A 95 -16.59 2.34 -14.58
C ILE A 95 -15.21 1.67 -14.54
N PHE A 96 -15.15 0.36 -14.29
CA PHE A 96 -13.88 -0.39 -14.12
C PHE A 96 -13.69 -1.54 -15.10
N GLY A 97 -14.68 -1.82 -15.97
CA GLY A 97 -14.64 -2.91 -16.94
C GLY A 97 -13.64 -2.72 -18.08
N ASP A 98 -12.95 -1.57 -18.15
CA ASP A 98 -11.87 -1.29 -19.08
C ASP A 98 -10.48 -1.75 -18.57
N PHE A 99 -10.42 -2.38 -17.40
CA PHE A 99 -9.19 -2.98 -16.85
C PHE A 99 -9.18 -4.50 -17.07
N ASP A 100 -8.16 -4.99 -17.77
CA ASP A 100 -7.85 -6.41 -17.87
C ASP A 100 -6.87 -6.82 -16.78
N ILE A 101 -7.18 -7.89 -16.04
CA ILE A 101 -6.24 -8.51 -15.10
C ILE A 101 -5.46 -9.60 -15.84
N ALA A 102 -4.13 -9.48 -15.85
CA ALA A 102 -3.22 -10.45 -16.44
C ALA A 102 -2.29 -11.04 -15.38
N THR A 103 -1.99 -12.34 -15.50
CA THR A 103 -1.04 -13.05 -14.64
C THR A 103 0.34 -13.08 -15.30
N LEU A 104 1.36 -12.65 -14.56
CA LEU A 104 2.76 -12.65 -14.98
C LEU A 104 3.40 -14.05 -14.78
N ALA A 105 4.60 -14.24 -15.34
CA ALA A 105 5.33 -15.51 -15.25
C ALA A 105 5.68 -15.93 -13.81
N ASP A 106 5.78 -14.97 -12.89
CA ASP A 106 6.03 -15.20 -11.46
C ASP A 106 4.75 -15.53 -10.66
N GLY A 107 3.59 -15.59 -11.33
CA GLY A 107 2.28 -15.83 -10.71
C GLY A 107 1.65 -14.59 -10.10
N THR A 108 2.30 -13.41 -10.16
CA THR A 108 1.70 -12.15 -9.71
C THR A 108 0.74 -11.59 -10.75
N GLU A 109 -0.17 -10.72 -10.32
CA GLU A 109 -1.22 -10.17 -11.17
C GLU A 109 -1.02 -8.67 -11.38
N VAL A 110 -1.27 -8.20 -12.60
CA VAL A 110 -1.27 -6.78 -12.99
C VAL A 110 -2.60 -6.42 -13.65
N ALA A 111 -2.95 -5.13 -13.65
CA ALA A 111 -4.11 -4.63 -14.38
C ALA A 111 -3.68 -3.63 -15.46
N ILE A 112 -4.18 -3.82 -16.67
CA ILE A 112 -3.90 -2.97 -17.82
C ILE A 112 -5.21 -2.35 -18.28
N SER A 113 -5.24 -1.03 -18.43
CA SER A 113 -6.42 -0.36 -18.99
C SER A 113 -6.27 -0.14 -20.49
N HIS A 114 -7.28 -0.51 -21.27
CA HIS A 114 -7.17 -0.45 -22.74
C HIS A 114 -7.08 0.99 -23.29
N TRP A 115 -7.49 2.00 -22.50
CA TRP A 115 -7.36 3.42 -22.89
C TRP A 115 -5.91 3.91 -22.77
N SER A 116 -5.15 3.43 -21.78
CA SER A 116 -3.76 3.84 -21.55
C SER A 116 -2.81 3.35 -22.66
N THR A 117 -3.09 2.18 -23.23
CA THR A 117 -2.27 1.58 -24.30
C THR A 117 -2.39 2.34 -25.63
N ARG A 118 -3.57 2.91 -25.93
CA ARG A 118 -3.76 3.76 -27.12
C ARG A 118 -2.97 5.06 -27.03
N ASP A 119 -2.92 5.66 -25.84
CA ASP A 119 -2.21 6.93 -25.62
C ASP A 119 -0.67 6.74 -25.69
N ARG A 120 -0.15 5.60 -25.22
CA ARG A 120 1.29 5.28 -25.32
C ARG A 120 1.74 4.99 -26.76
N THR A 121 0.88 4.41 -27.61
CA THR A 121 1.21 4.14 -29.02
C THR A 121 1.07 5.38 -29.90
N GLU A 122 0.11 6.27 -29.62
CA GLU A 122 -0.02 7.56 -30.32
C GLU A 122 1.06 8.59 -29.92
N GLY A 123 1.52 8.57 -28.65
CA GLY A 123 2.61 9.43 -28.18
C GLY A 123 3.97 9.08 -28.79
N TYR A 124 4.24 7.79 -29.03
CA TYR A 124 5.49 7.33 -29.68
C TYR A 124 5.53 7.71 -31.17
N ASN A 125 4.42 7.55 -31.91
CA ASN A 125 4.37 7.87 -33.33
C ASN A 125 4.44 9.38 -33.63
N ARG A 126 4.00 10.26 -32.71
CA ARG A 126 4.15 11.71 -32.88
C ARG A 126 5.58 12.22 -32.66
N GLY A 127 6.40 11.51 -31.88
CA GLY A 127 7.80 11.86 -31.63
C GLY A 127 8.73 11.58 -32.83
N ILE A 128 8.36 10.65 -33.72
CA ILE A 128 9.20 10.26 -34.88
C ILE A 128 8.95 11.16 -36.11
N GLN A 129 7.85 11.90 -36.16
CA GLN A 129 7.51 12.76 -37.31
C GLN A 129 8.05 14.19 -37.23
N HIS A 130 8.62 14.62 -36.09
CA HIS A 130 9.13 16.00 -35.92
C HIS A 130 10.67 16.11 -35.93
N SER A 131 11.39 15.05 -36.29
CA SER A 131 12.86 15.05 -36.41
C SER A 131 13.35 14.75 -37.84
N ARG A 132 12.76 15.42 -38.84
CA ARG A 132 13.31 15.54 -40.19
C ARG A 132 13.27 16.99 -40.63
#